data_AF-A0A4R3AIG7-F1
#
_entry.id   AF-A0A4R3AIG7-F1
#
_cell.length_a   1.000
_cell.length_b   1.000
_cell.length_c   1.000
_cell.angle_alpha   90.00
_cell.angle_beta   90.00
_cell.angle_gamma   90.00
#
_symmetry.space_group_name_H-M   'P 1'
#
loop_
_entity.id
_entity.type
_entity.pdbx_description
1 polymer ?
#
loop_
_entity_poly.entity_id
_entity_poly.type
_entity_poly.pdbx_seq_one_letter_code
_entity_poly.pdbx_strand_id
1 'polypeptide(L)'
;MAKKEGNNIFWVGFSDLMTSLFFIVLVLFVVTYVNNRNTIIAQDEQLQVYKEVENSLMPLKDNSSFTYEDKYKRFLLSFDVKFKPSKFEIMDGNLERYQETKTNIINAGKKLKQVLDDVVNSAKEQNRENKEKVSYLVIISGYASKLYSADTSPIGMKKEYDLSYNRAYALWEFWKKEGIDFEEKAYGELIDLQLSGNGWGGVGRKIDNEDNNQRFIIQIVPKISNRKL
;
A
#
# COMPACT_ATOMS: atom_id res chain seq x y z
N MET A 1 36.34 74.60 -17.34
CA MET A 1 35.09 73.82 -17.29
C MET A 1 35.43 72.41 -16.83
N ALA A 2 35.19 72.07 -15.57
CA ALA A 2 35.45 70.75 -15.04
C ALA A 2 34.30 69.80 -15.43
N LYS A 3 34.62 68.70 -16.11
CA LYS A 3 33.66 67.73 -16.64
C LYS A 3 33.17 66.84 -15.49
N LYS A 4 31.85 66.68 -15.33
CA LYS A 4 31.22 65.81 -14.33
C LYS A 4 31.53 64.33 -14.65
N GLU A 5 32.56 63.77 -14.03
CA GLU A 5 32.98 62.36 -14.22
C GLU A 5 32.19 61.34 -13.38
N GLY A 6 31.54 61.76 -12.29
CA GLY A 6 30.87 60.85 -11.35
C GLY A 6 29.59 60.17 -11.86
N ASN A 7 28.92 60.72 -12.88
CA ASN A 7 27.65 60.15 -13.37
C ASN A 7 27.90 58.88 -14.20
N ASN A 8 28.96 58.85 -15.01
CA ASN A 8 29.28 57.67 -15.83
C ASN A 8 29.68 56.45 -15.00
N ILE A 9 30.39 56.65 -13.89
CA ILE A 9 30.86 55.55 -13.03
C ILE A 9 29.67 54.84 -12.37
N PHE A 10 28.66 55.59 -11.93
CA PHE A 10 27.44 55.03 -11.35
C PHE A 10 26.67 54.17 -12.36
N TRP A 11 26.44 54.67 -13.57
CA TRP A 11 25.68 53.94 -14.59
C TRP A 11 26.39 52.68 -15.08
N VAL A 12 27.72 52.71 -15.18
CA VAL A 12 28.52 51.52 -15.52
C VAL A 12 28.41 50.45 -14.42
N GLY A 13 28.57 50.84 -13.14
CA GLY A 13 28.44 49.90 -12.02
C GLY A 13 27.02 49.36 -11.83
N PHE A 14 25.99 50.19 -12.04
CA PHE A 14 24.59 49.75 -11.99
C PHE A 14 24.26 48.78 -13.14
N SER A 15 24.74 49.07 -14.35
CA SER A 15 24.57 48.17 -15.50
C SER A 15 25.28 46.84 -15.30
N ASP A 16 26.48 46.84 -14.71
CA ASP A 16 27.23 45.62 -14.38
C ASP A 16 26.53 44.78 -13.30
N LEU A 17 25.99 45.43 -12.27
CA LEU A 17 25.18 44.75 -11.25
C LEU A 17 23.91 44.13 -11.84
N MET A 18 23.18 44.86 -12.68
CA MET A 18 21.94 44.39 -13.31
C MET A 18 22.18 43.22 -14.26
N THR A 19 23.26 43.28 -15.05
CA THR A 19 23.63 42.18 -15.96
C THR A 19 24.11 40.96 -15.17
N SER A 20 24.95 41.13 -14.14
CA SER A 20 25.37 40.05 -13.25
C SER A 20 24.19 39.40 -12.54
N LEU A 21 23.24 40.18 -12.01
CA LEU A 21 22.04 39.66 -11.37
C LEU A 21 21.15 38.92 -12.38
N PHE A 22 21.00 39.44 -13.60
CA PHE A 22 20.27 38.76 -14.68
C PHE A 22 20.87 37.39 -14.98
N PHE A 23 22.20 37.27 -15.08
CA PHE A 23 22.86 35.99 -15.30
C PHE A 23 22.67 35.02 -14.13
N ILE A 24 22.75 35.49 -12.88
CA ILE A 24 22.47 34.66 -11.69
C ILE A 24 21.04 34.13 -11.73
N VAL A 25 20.05 34.98 -11.99
CA VAL A 25 18.64 34.59 -12.08
C VAL A 25 18.41 33.64 -13.25
N LEU A 26 19.05 33.87 -14.40
CA LEU A 26 18.95 32.99 -15.56
C LEU A 26 19.48 31.58 -15.26
N VAL A 27 20.63 31.49 -14.60
CA VAL A 27 21.21 30.19 -14.19
C VAL A 27 20.28 29.49 -13.19
N LEU A 28 19.77 30.21 -12.18
CA LEU A 28 18.81 29.66 -11.23
C LEU A 28 17.52 29.19 -11.90
N PHE A 29 17.02 29.93 -12.89
CA PHE A 29 15.85 29.56 -13.68
C PHE A 29 16.09 28.27 -14.46
N VAL A 30 17.22 28.15 -15.17
CA VAL A 30 17.57 26.94 -15.92
C VAL A 30 17.69 25.72 -15.00
N VAL A 31 18.39 25.86 -13.86
CA VAL A 31 18.53 24.77 -12.88
C VAL A 31 17.17 24.34 -12.33
N THR A 32 16.34 25.32 -11.93
CA THR A 32 15.00 25.05 -11.39
C THR A 32 14.09 24.41 -12.44
N TYR A 33 14.14 24.88 -13.68
CA TYR A 33 13.37 24.32 -14.79
C TYR A 33 13.74 22.87 -15.05
N VAL A 34 15.04 22.56 -15.15
CA VAL A 34 15.53 21.19 -15.35
C VAL A 34 15.12 20.29 -14.18
N ASN A 35 15.27 20.76 -12.94
CA ASN A 35 14.88 19.99 -11.76
C ASN A 35 13.37 19.71 -11.73
N ASN A 36 12.54 20.73 -11.95
CA ASN A 36 11.09 20.58 -12.00
C ASN A 36 10.65 19.65 -13.12
N ARG A 37 11.27 19.73 -14.30
CA ARG A 37 10.96 18.83 -15.42
C ARG A 37 11.26 17.38 -15.07
N ASN A 38 12.41 17.11 -14.45
CA ASN A 38 12.76 15.76 -14.01
C ASN A 38 11.78 15.24 -12.93
N THR A 39 11.38 16.09 -12.00
CA THR A 39 10.37 15.75 -10.97
C THR A 39 9.02 15.41 -11.61
N ILE A 40 8.57 16.20 -12.59
CA ILE A 40 7.30 15.95 -13.30
C ILE A 40 7.33 14.59 -14.01
N ILE A 41 8.43 14.28 -14.72
CA ILE A 41 8.57 12.99 -15.41
C ILE A 41 8.51 11.84 -14.41
N ALA A 42 9.27 11.91 -13.32
CA ALA A 42 9.26 10.87 -12.29
C ALA A 42 7.88 10.71 -11.62
N GLN A 43 7.14 11.81 -11.44
CA GLN A 43 5.77 11.76 -10.91
C GLN A 43 4.77 11.15 -11.90
N ASP A 44 4.93 11.42 -13.20
CA ASP A 44 4.08 10.85 -14.25
C ASP A 44 4.28 9.34 -14.38
N GLU A 45 5.54 8.88 -14.33
CA GLU A 45 5.90 7.45 -14.30
C GLU A 45 5.27 6.74 -13.08
N GLN A 46 5.41 7.32 -11.87
CA GLN A 46 4.78 6.77 -10.66
C GLN A 46 3.26 6.70 -10.78
N LEU A 47 2.64 7.74 -11.37
CA LEU A 47 1.19 7.79 -11.58
C LEU A 47 0.73 6.73 -12.58
N GLN A 48 1.49 6.49 -13.63
CA GLN A 48 1.18 5.46 -14.63
C GLN A 48 1.18 4.08 -13.98
N VAL A 49 2.25 3.72 -13.25
CA VAL A 49 2.31 2.43 -12.54
C VAL A 49 1.16 2.31 -11.54
N TYR A 50 0.84 3.38 -10.80
CA TYR A 50 -0.29 3.35 -9.87
C TYR A 50 -1.61 3.01 -10.56
N LYS A 51 -1.88 3.62 -11.73
CA LYS A 51 -3.08 3.32 -12.54
C LYS A 51 -3.07 1.88 -13.07
N GLU A 52 -1.93 1.40 -13.54
CA GLU A 52 -1.77 0.02 -14.00
C GLU A 52 -2.07 -0.97 -12.87
N VAL A 53 -1.57 -0.71 -11.65
CA VAL A 53 -1.91 -1.51 -10.47
C VAL A 53 -3.41 -1.44 -10.20
N GLU A 54 -4.00 -0.26 -10.11
CA GLU A 54 -5.43 -0.13 -9.85
C GLU A 54 -6.29 -0.91 -10.87
N ASN A 55 -5.90 -0.85 -12.15
CA ASN A 55 -6.55 -1.61 -13.23
C ASN A 55 -6.35 -3.12 -13.08
N SER A 56 -5.13 -3.56 -12.77
CA SER A 56 -4.82 -4.98 -12.55
C SER A 56 -5.55 -5.58 -11.34
N LEU A 57 -5.94 -4.74 -10.38
CA LEU A 57 -6.72 -5.13 -9.20
C LEU A 57 -8.25 -5.04 -9.44
N MET A 58 -8.72 -4.53 -10.59
CA MET A 58 -10.15 -4.53 -10.94
C MET A 58 -10.80 -5.92 -10.84
N PRO A 59 -10.16 -7.03 -11.25
CA PRO A 59 -10.74 -8.36 -11.09
C PRO A 59 -10.96 -8.78 -9.62
N LEU A 60 -10.29 -8.14 -8.65
CA LEU A 60 -10.63 -8.29 -7.22
C LEU A 60 -11.81 -7.41 -6.82
N LYS A 61 -11.92 -6.20 -7.37
CA LYS A 61 -13.05 -5.28 -7.10
C LYS A 61 -14.38 -5.87 -7.57
N ASP A 62 -14.38 -6.54 -8.71
CA ASP A 62 -15.58 -7.12 -9.34
C ASP A 62 -15.91 -8.54 -8.84
N ASN A 63 -15.20 -9.02 -7.81
CA ASN A 63 -15.38 -10.37 -7.29
C ASN A 63 -16.31 -10.43 -6.08
N SER A 64 -17.10 -11.49 -5.97
CA SER A 64 -18.01 -11.71 -4.85
C SER A 64 -17.32 -12.02 -3.52
N SER A 65 -16.01 -12.31 -3.49
CA SER A 65 -15.25 -12.65 -2.27
C SER A 65 -14.60 -11.44 -1.61
N PHE A 66 -14.55 -10.29 -2.31
CA PHE A 66 -13.90 -9.08 -1.82
C PHE A 66 -14.83 -7.88 -1.92
N THR A 67 -14.62 -6.91 -1.04
CA THR A 67 -15.25 -5.60 -1.09
C THR A 67 -14.15 -4.56 -1.04
N TYR A 68 -14.08 -3.73 -2.07
CA TYR A 68 -13.12 -2.63 -2.12
C TYR A 68 -13.68 -1.40 -1.40
N GLU A 69 -12.97 -0.92 -0.37
CA GLU A 69 -13.33 0.32 0.32
C GLU A 69 -12.58 1.50 -0.32
N ASP A 70 -13.20 2.20 -1.26
CA ASP A 70 -12.60 3.34 -1.96
C ASP A 70 -12.00 4.40 -1.02
N LYS A 71 -12.67 4.66 0.10
CA LYS A 71 -12.24 5.64 1.10
C LYS A 71 -10.90 5.28 1.74
N TYR A 72 -10.61 3.99 1.87
CA TYR A 72 -9.42 3.47 2.56
C TYR A 72 -8.46 2.71 1.65
N LYS A 73 -8.78 2.61 0.34
CA LYS A 73 -7.97 1.98 -0.71
C LYS A 73 -7.50 0.57 -0.33
N ARG A 74 -8.42 -0.25 0.18
CA ARG A 74 -8.14 -1.59 0.71
C ARG A 74 -9.26 -2.56 0.38
N PHE A 75 -8.93 -3.86 0.34
CA PHE A 75 -9.89 -4.93 0.14
C PHE A 75 -10.26 -5.58 1.47
N LEU A 76 -11.55 -5.77 1.69
CA LEU A 76 -12.09 -6.58 2.78
C LEU A 76 -12.58 -7.90 2.18
N LEU A 77 -12.57 -8.97 2.96
CA LEU A 77 -13.41 -10.11 2.62
C LEU A 77 -14.88 -9.67 2.67
N SER A 78 -15.66 -10.05 1.66
CA SER A 78 -17.07 -9.65 1.51
C SER A 78 -18.03 -10.43 2.42
N PHE A 79 -17.52 -11.44 3.13
CA PHE A 79 -18.26 -12.32 4.02
C PHE A 79 -17.66 -12.30 5.42
N ASP A 80 -18.50 -12.59 6.41
CA ASP A 80 -18.09 -12.57 7.81
C ASP A 80 -17.21 -13.78 8.15
N VAL A 81 -16.12 -13.53 8.88
CA VAL A 81 -15.30 -14.57 9.49
C VAL A 81 -15.41 -14.46 11.00
N LYS A 82 -16.49 -15.03 11.55
CA LYS A 82 -16.80 -14.95 12.98
C LYS A 82 -16.08 -16.05 13.75
N PHE A 83 -15.12 -15.64 14.55
CA PHE A 83 -14.41 -16.53 15.47
C PHE A 83 -15.16 -16.59 16.79
N LYS A 84 -15.18 -17.79 17.39
CA LYS A 84 -15.57 -17.93 18.79
C LYS A 84 -14.61 -17.15 19.70
N PRO A 85 -15.02 -16.79 20.92
CA PRO A 85 -14.21 -15.98 21.82
C PRO A 85 -12.77 -16.51 21.98
N SER A 86 -11.80 -15.62 21.85
CA SER A 86 -10.35 -15.92 21.93
C SER A 86 -9.80 -16.92 20.89
N LYS A 87 -10.61 -17.34 19.91
CA LYS A 87 -10.14 -18.20 18.81
C LYS A 87 -9.60 -17.38 17.65
N PHE A 88 -8.64 -17.99 16.95
CA PHE A 88 -7.97 -17.39 15.79
C PHE A 88 -7.71 -18.38 14.65
N GLU A 89 -7.66 -19.68 14.94
CA GLU A 89 -7.36 -20.70 13.94
C GLU A 89 -8.58 -21.04 13.07
N ILE A 90 -8.35 -21.23 11.77
CA ILE A 90 -9.38 -21.61 10.79
C ILE A 90 -9.61 -23.13 10.84
N MET A 91 -10.34 -23.59 11.83
CA MET A 91 -10.68 -25.00 12.01
C MET A 91 -12.11 -25.20 12.53
N ASP A 92 -12.60 -26.44 12.42
CA ASP A 92 -13.91 -26.80 12.94
C ASP A 92 -13.99 -26.54 14.45
N GLY A 93 -15.16 -26.08 14.90
CA GLY A 93 -15.38 -25.69 16.28
C GLY A 93 -14.82 -24.32 16.69
N ASN A 94 -13.95 -23.67 15.91
CA ASN A 94 -13.43 -22.32 16.22
C ASN A 94 -14.16 -21.18 15.50
N LEU A 95 -14.86 -21.48 14.40
CA LEU A 95 -15.64 -20.51 13.63
C LEU A 95 -17.13 -20.83 13.67
N GLU A 96 -17.95 -19.78 13.54
CA GLU A 96 -19.35 -19.95 13.18
C GLU A 96 -19.47 -20.35 11.71
N ARG A 97 -20.42 -21.24 11.40
CA ARG A 97 -20.69 -21.74 10.04
C ARG A 97 -19.43 -22.24 9.31
N TYR A 98 -18.56 -22.96 10.03
CA TYR A 98 -17.21 -23.32 9.59
C TYR A 98 -17.12 -23.81 8.14
N GLN A 99 -17.99 -24.74 7.71
CA GLN A 99 -17.91 -25.32 6.36
C GLN A 99 -18.11 -24.29 5.24
N GLU A 100 -19.07 -23.37 5.41
CA GLU A 100 -19.36 -22.28 4.49
C GLU A 100 -18.21 -21.26 4.49
N THR A 101 -17.82 -20.82 5.69
CA THR A 101 -16.73 -19.85 5.88
C THR A 101 -15.40 -20.37 5.32
N LYS A 102 -15.08 -21.65 5.55
CA LYS A 102 -13.88 -22.33 5.01
C LYS A 102 -13.87 -22.25 3.48
N THR A 103 -14.98 -22.62 2.85
CA THR A 103 -15.10 -22.63 1.39
C THR A 103 -14.92 -21.22 0.82
N ASN A 104 -15.54 -20.22 1.44
CA ASN A 104 -15.42 -18.82 1.03
C ASN A 104 -13.97 -18.30 1.19
N ILE A 105 -13.29 -18.66 2.27
CA ILE A 105 -11.88 -18.31 2.49
C ILE A 105 -10.98 -18.93 1.42
N ILE A 106 -11.19 -20.20 1.06
CA ILE A 106 -10.42 -20.85 -0.02
C ILE A 106 -10.66 -20.14 -1.35
N ASN A 107 -11.92 -19.84 -1.69
CA ASN A 107 -12.26 -19.15 -2.93
C ASN A 107 -11.64 -17.74 -3.00
N ALA A 108 -11.68 -17.00 -1.90
CA ALA A 108 -11.04 -15.70 -1.78
C ALA A 108 -9.51 -15.80 -1.99
N GLY A 109 -8.86 -16.78 -1.36
CA GLY A 109 -7.43 -17.00 -1.51
C GLY A 109 -7.03 -17.38 -2.94
N LYS A 110 -7.79 -18.27 -3.59
CA LYS A 110 -7.58 -18.64 -5.00
C LYS A 110 -7.73 -17.43 -5.91
N LYS A 111 -8.74 -16.60 -5.69
CA LYS A 111 -8.95 -15.40 -6.50
C LYS A 111 -7.84 -14.37 -6.30
N LEU A 112 -7.41 -14.15 -5.05
CA LEU A 112 -6.27 -13.30 -4.75
C LEU A 112 -5.00 -13.79 -5.43
N LYS A 113 -4.74 -15.10 -5.37
CA LYS A 113 -3.60 -15.71 -6.03
C LYS A 113 -3.62 -15.50 -7.53
N GLN A 114 -4.74 -15.79 -8.19
CA GLN A 114 -4.89 -15.54 -9.62
C GLN A 114 -4.54 -14.10 -10.00
N VAL A 115 -5.06 -13.12 -9.26
CA VAL A 115 -4.78 -11.71 -9.55
C VAL A 115 -3.32 -11.34 -9.28
N LEU A 116 -2.72 -11.87 -8.21
CA LEU A 116 -1.30 -11.65 -7.95
C LEU A 116 -0.41 -12.31 -9.02
N ASP A 117 -0.76 -13.49 -9.51
CA ASP A 117 -0.06 -14.16 -10.60
C ASP A 117 -0.08 -13.27 -11.87
N ASP A 118 -1.24 -12.71 -12.23
CA ASP A 118 -1.41 -11.80 -13.37
C ASP A 118 -0.56 -10.52 -13.19
N VAL A 119 -0.65 -9.88 -12.03
CA VAL A 119 0.12 -8.67 -11.68
C VAL A 119 1.62 -8.92 -11.75
N VAL A 120 2.08 -10.04 -11.21
CA VAL A 120 3.50 -10.43 -11.22
C VAL A 120 3.98 -10.68 -12.64
N ASN A 121 3.17 -11.30 -13.50
CA ASN A 121 3.53 -11.52 -14.90
C ASN A 121 3.69 -10.20 -15.64
N SER A 122 2.76 -9.26 -15.49
CA SER A 122 2.90 -7.91 -16.06
C SER A 122 4.14 -7.18 -15.56
N ALA A 123 4.43 -7.26 -14.25
CA ALA A 123 5.63 -6.65 -13.69
C ALA A 123 6.93 -7.29 -14.18
N LYS A 124 6.94 -8.61 -14.44
CA LYS A 124 8.10 -9.28 -15.06
C LYS A 124 8.37 -8.76 -16.47
N GLU A 125 7.33 -8.51 -17.25
CA GLU A 125 7.44 -7.95 -18.60
C GLU A 125 7.96 -6.52 -18.53
N GLN A 126 7.35 -5.67 -17.70
CA GLN A 126 7.78 -4.28 -17.51
C GLN A 126 9.23 -4.17 -17.03
N ASN A 127 9.64 -5.00 -16.07
CA ASN A 127 11.00 -5.00 -15.53
C ASN A 127 12.06 -5.53 -16.54
N ARG A 128 11.64 -6.22 -17.61
CA ARG A 128 12.53 -6.63 -18.71
C ARG A 128 12.71 -5.51 -19.72
N GLU A 129 11.63 -4.81 -20.06
CA GLU A 129 11.62 -3.75 -21.08
C GLU A 129 12.17 -2.43 -20.54
N ASN A 130 11.88 -2.11 -19.28
CA ASN A 130 12.25 -0.87 -18.63
C ASN A 130 13.37 -1.08 -17.60
N LYS A 131 14.17 -0.03 -17.35
CA LYS A 131 15.25 -0.06 -16.33
C LYS A 131 14.73 0.08 -14.89
N GLU A 132 13.43 0.27 -14.73
CA GLU A 132 12.75 0.52 -13.47
C GLU A 132 12.15 -0.77 -12.95
N LYS A 133 12.43 -1.07 -11.68
CA LYS A 133 11.98 -2.30 -11.04
C LYS A 133 10.70 -2.02 -10.27
N VAL A 134 9.61 -2.60 -10.73
CA VAL A 134 8.32 -2.66 -10.03
C VAL A 134 8.27 -3.95 -9.20
N SER A 135 7.93 -3.79 -7.92
CA SER A 135 7.55 -4.89 -7.02
C SER A 135 6.33 -4.48 -6.20
N TYR A 136 5.82 -5.37 -5.36
CA TYR A 136 4.58 -5.19 -4.62
C TYR A 136 4.76 -5.56 -3.16
N LEU A 137 4.17 -4.75 -2.29
CA LEU A 137 3.96 -5.08 -0.89
C LEU A 137 2.53 -5.59 -0.73
N VAL A 138 2.40 -6.86 -0.36
CA VAL A 138 1.12 -7.48 -0.04
C VAL A 138 0.99 -7.54 1.48
N ILE A 139 -0.05 -6.95 2.03
CA ILE A 139 -0.30 -6.92 3.47
C ILE A 139 -1.59 -7.67 3.76
N ILE A 140 -1.51 -8.70 4.60
CA ILE A 140 -2.68 -9.39 5.15
C ILE A 140 -2.82 -8.94 6.60
N SER A 141 -3.89 -8.21 6.90
CA SER A 141 -4.18 -7.70 8.24
C SER A 141 -5.38 -8.39 8.84
N GLY A 142 -5.22 -8.92 10.05
CA GLY A 142 -6.32 -9.42 10.88
C GLY A 142 -6.84 -8.33 11.81
N TYR A 143 -8.14 -8.37 12.09
CA TYR A 143 -8.79 -7.51 13.08
C TYR A 143 -9.43 -8.33 14.20
N ALA A 144 -9.42 -7.75 15.38
CA ALA A 144 -10.16 -8.23 16.54
C ALA A 144 -11.38 -7.35 16.82
N SER A 145 -12.42 -7.96 17.39
CA SER A 145 -13.48 -7.18 18.02
C SER A 145 -12.96 -6.60 19.34
N LYS A 146 -13.53 -5.49 19.77
CA LYS A 146 -13.19 -4.82 21.02
C LYS A 146 -13.93 -5.48 22.18
N LEU A 147 -13.25 -6.36 22.92
CA LEU A 147 -13.77 -6.90 24.18
C LEU A 147 -13.65 -5.87 25.31
N TYR A 148 -14.54 -5.94 26.30
CA TYR A 148 -14.55 -5.03 27.46
C TYR A 148 -13.18 -4.94 28.16
N SER A 149 -12.47 -6.07 28.27
CA SER A 149 -11.14 -6.13 28.86
C SER A 149 -10.08 -5.30 28.12
N ALA A 150 -10.30 -4.95 26.85
CA ALA A 150 -9.39 -4.14 26.06
C ALA A 150 -9.32 -2.68 26.55
N ASP A 151 -10.41 -2.17 27.15
CA ASP A 151 -10.48 -0.81 27.69
C ASP A 151 -10.02 -0.73 29.16
N THR A 152 -10.10 -1.84 29.89
CA THR A 152 -9.89 -1.82 31.34
C THR A 152 -8.48 -2.22 31.77
N SER A 153 -7.62 -2.68 30.86
CA SER A 153 -6.26 -3.09 31.18
C SER A 153 -5.29 -3.06 29.98
N PRO A 154 -4.03 -2.59 30.16
CA PRO A 154 -2.98 -2.72 29.14
C PRO A 154 -2.75 -4.17 28.67
N ILE A 155 -2.95 -5.15 29.56
CA ILE A 155 -2.83 -6.58 29.24
C ILE A 155 -3.97 -7.01 28.31
N GLY A 156 -5.19 -6.54 28.55
CA GLY A 156 -6.34 -6.80 27.69
C GLY A 156 -6.16 -6.16 26.32
N MET A 157 -5.68 -4.92 26.27
CA MET A 157 -5.35 -4.26 24.99
C MET A 157 -4.32 -5.06 24.19
N LYS A 158 -3.20 -5.44 24.81
CA LYS A 158 -2.16 -6.24 24.14
C LYS A 158 -2.71 -7.56 23.58
N LYS A 159 -3.57 -8.24 24.33
CA LYS A 159 -4.20 -9.50 23.90
C LYS A 159 -5.00 -9.34 22.61
N GLU A 160 -5.71 -8.24 22.41
CA GLU A 160 -6.45 -8.02 21.15
C GLU A 160 -5.54 -7.80 19.95
N TYR A 161 -4.42 -7.09 20.14
CA TYR A 161 -3.41 -6.93 19.08
C TYR A 161 -2.74 -8.27 18.75
N ASP A 162 -2.32 -9.03 19.77
CA ASP A 162 -1.77 -10.37 19.60
C ASP A 162 -2.78 -11.29 18.87
N LEU A 163 -4.04 -11.26 19.28
CA LEU A 163 -5.12 -12.06 18.68
C LEU A 163 -5.34 -11.71 17.21
N SER A 164 -5.36 -10.41 16.89
CA SER A 164 -5.54 -9.94 15.52
C SER A 164 -4.38 -10.37 14.60
N TYR A 165 -3.15 -10.35 15.10
CA TYR A 165 -1.98 -10.86 14.37
C TYR A 165 -2.07 -12.37 14.19
N ASN A 166 -2.41 -13.12 15.25
CA ASN A 166 -2.57 -14.57 15.19
C ASN A 166 -3.65 -14.99 14.18
N ARG A 167 -4.72 -14.20 14.02
CA ARG A 167 -5.72 -14.42 12.97
C ARG A 167 -5.15 -14.22 11.57
N ALA A 168 -4.37 -13.16 11.34
CA ALA A 168 -3.71 -12.93 10.05
C ALA A 168 -2.75 -14.08 9.71
N TYR A 169 -1.96 -14.51 10.70
CA TYR A 169 -1.08 -15.66 10.59
C TYR A 169 -1.84 -16.95 10.27
N ALA A 170 -2.92 -17.24 11.00
CA ALA A 170 -3.73 -18.42 10.76
C ALA A 170 -4.38 -18.42 9.38
N LEU A 171 -4.80 -17.26 8.87
CA LEU A 171 -5.33 -17.13 7.51
C LEU A 171 -4.29 -17.46 6.45
N TRP A 172 -3.09 -16.87 6.57
CA TRP A 172 -1.97 -17.18 5.68
C TRP A 172 -1.59 -18.66 5.74
N GLU A 173 -1.47 -19.23 6.94
CA GLU A 173 -1.08 -20.62 7.13
C GLU A 173 -2.13 -21.58 6.55
N PHE A 174 -3.42 -21.26 6.75
CA PHE A 174 -4.53 -22.00 6.17
C PHE A 174 -4.49 -21.99 4.65
N TRP A 175 -4.29 -20.82 4.03
CA TRP A 175 -4.14 -20.71 2.58
C TRP A 175 -2.94 -21.52 2.06
N LYS A 176 -1.80 -21.45 2.74
CA LYS A 176 -0.60 -22.21 2.37
C LYS A 176 -0.85 -23.72 2.42
N LYS A 177 -1.55 -24.22 3.45
CA LYS A 177 -1.95 -25.63 3.57
C LYS A 177 -2.90 -26.09 2.45
N GLU A 178 -3.74 -25.18 1.95
CA GLU A 178 -4.66 -25.42 0.83
C GLU A 178 -3.99 -25.21 -0.56
N GLY A 179 -2.67 -25.05 -0.60
CA GLY A 179 -1.88 -24.89 -1.84
C GLY A 179 -1.88 -23.47 -2.41
N ILE A 180 -2.33 -22.48 -1.65
CA ILE A 180 -2.36 -21.07 -2.03
C ILE A 180 -1.16 -20.40 -1.34
N ASP A 181 0.01 -20.48 -1.98
CA ASP A 181 1.26 -19.92 -1.45
C ASP A 181 1.53 -18.54 -2.06
N PHE A 182 1.62 -17.54 -1.20
CA PHE A 182 1.95 -16.16 -1.58
C PHE A 182 3.45 -15.83 -1.45
N GLU A 183 4.27 -16.80 -1.05
CA GLU A 183 5.73 -16.70 -0.93
C GLU A 183 6.44 -17.68 -1.87
N GLU A 184 5.72 -18.18 -2.88
CA GLU A 184 6.29 -19.15 -3.80
C GLU A 184 7.47 -18.57 -4.59
N LYS A 185 8.41 -19.44 -4.94
CA LYS A 185 9.63 -19.03 -5.66
C LYS A 185 9.35 -18.30 -6.98
N ALA A 186 8.20 -18.56 -7.60
CA ALA A 186 7.79 -17.92 -8.85
C ALA A 186 7.61 -16.39 -8.71
N TYR A 187 7.32 -15.90 -7.50
CA TYR A 187 7.23 -14.47 -7.22
C TYR A 187 8.58 -13.80 -7.04
N GLY A 188 9.62 -14.54 -6.64
CA GLY A 188 10.98 -14.03 -6.50
C GLY A 188 11.03 -12.77 -5.62
N GLU A 189 11.61 -11.69 -6.13
CA GLU A 189 11.73 -10.40 -5.44
C GLU A 189 10.58 -9.42 -5.74
N LEU A 190 9.51 -9.90 -6.40
CA LEU A 190 8.41 -9.06 -6.87
C LEU A 190 7.29 -8.93 -5.85
N ILE A 191 7.14 -9.87 -4.92
CA ILE A 191 6.17 -9.79 -3.83
C ILE A 191 6.92 -9.82 -2.49
N ASP A 192 6.67 -8.80 -1.69
CA ASP A 192 7.01 -8.71 -0.28
C ASP A 192 5.72 -8.90 0.53
N LEU A 193 5.58 -10.05 1.19
CA LEU A 193 4.41 -10.38 1.99
C LEU A 193 4.60 -9.99 3.45
N GLN A 194 3.65 -9.23 4.00
CA GLN A 194 3.62 -8.85 5.41
C GLN A 194 2.32 -9.29 6.07
N LEU A 195 2.45 -9.94 7.23
CA LEU A 195 1.34 -10.31 8.09
C LEU A 195 1.25 -9.29 9.23
N SER A 196 0.05 -8.79 9.50
CA SER A 196 -0.17 -7.71 10.47
C SER A 196 -1.42 -7.92 11.30
N GLY A 197 -1.39 -7.39 12.53
CA GLY A 197 -2.54 -7.38 13.45
C GLY A 197 -2.89 -5.95 13.82
N ASN A 198 -4.12 -5.53 13.54
CA ASN A 198 -4.57 -4.15 13.79
C ASN A 198 -5.31 -3.99 15.13
N GLY A 199 -5.41 -5.08 15.90
CA GLY A 199 -6.16 -5.17 17.14
C GLY A 199 -7.63 -4.78 16.92
N TRP A 200 -8.14 -3.99 17.85
CA TRP A 200 -9.44 -3.30 17.73
C TRP A 200 -9.29 -1.86 17.23
N GLY A 201 -8.10 -1.43 16.81
CA GLY A 201 -7.87 -0.06 16.35
C GLY A 201 -8.26 0.19 14.88
N GLY A 202 -7.76 1.29 14.34
CA GLY A 202 -7.81 1.60 12.91
C GLY A 202 -9.10 2.23 12.41
N VAL A 203 -9.11 2.57 11.11
CA VAL A 203 -10.19 3.30 10.43
C VAL A 203 -11.23 2.35 9.82
N GLY A 204 -12.46 2.85 9.62
CA GLY A 204 -13.55 2.12 8.97
C GLY A 204 -14.20 1.04 9.85
N ARG A 205 -14.21 1.25 11.18
CA ARG A 205 -14.86 0.34 12.12
C ARG A 205 -16.37 0.51 12.08
N LYS A 206 -17.10 -0.60 12.22
CA LYS A 206 -18.55 -0.61 12.44
C LYS A 206 -18.81 -0.31 13.91
N ILE A 207 -19.51 0.79 14.19
CA ILE A 207 -19.75 1.27 15.56
C ILE A 207 -20.93 0.51 16.18
N ASP A 208 -21.94 0.18 15.38
CA ASP A 208 -23.20 -0.38 15.86
C ASP A 208 -23.09 -1.84 16.30
N ASN A 209 -22.14 -2.59 15.73
CA ASN A 209 -21.89 -3.98 16.09
C ASN A 209 -20.40 -4.30 16.03
N GLU A 210 -19.83 -4.53 17.20
CA GLU A 210 -18.40 -4.74 17.38
C GLU A 210 -17.93 -6.10 16.85
N ASP A 211 -18.79 -7.12 16.83
CA ASP A 211 -18.45 -8.43 16.28
C ASP A 211 -18.22 -8.39 14.77
N ASN A 212 -18.86 -7.44 14.07
CA ASN A 212 -18.64 -7.20 12.65
C ASN A 212 -17.25 -6.57 12.36
N ASN A 213 -16.48 -6.21 13.39
CA ASN A 213 -15.10 -5.79 13.23
C ASN A 213 -14.11 -6.96 13.19
N GLN A 214 -14.55 -8.20 13.39
CA GLN A 214 -13.75 -9.39 13.10
C GLN A 214 -13.67 -9.61 11.58
N ARG A 215 -12.63 -9.05 10.96
CA ARG A 215 -12.45 -9.08 9.51
C ARG A 215 -10.99 -9.23 9.12
N PHE A 216 -10.78 -9.54 7.85
CA PHE A 216 -9.48 -9.50 7.21
C PHE A 216 -9.44 -8.37 6.19
N ILE A 217 -8.28 -7.71 6.14
CA ILE A 217 -7.98 -6.66 5.17
C ILE A 217 -6.79 -7.10 4.36
N ILE A 218 -6.88 -6.89 3.05
CA ILE A 218 -5.81 -7.16 2.11
C ILE A 218 -5.46 -5.85 1.41
N GLN A 219 -4.17 -5.52 1.40
CA GLN A 219 -3.64 -4.35 0.69
C GLN A 219 -2.53 -4.81 -0.24
N ILE A 220 -2.52 -4.25 -1.44
CA ILE A 220 -1.49 -4.50 -2.45
C ILE A 220 -0.97 -3.13 -2.86
N VAL A 221 0.29 -2.85 -2.56
CA VAL A 221 0.90 -1.53 -2.74
C VAL A 221 2.09 -1.67 -3.68
N PRO A 222 2.14 -0.93 -4.81
CA PRO A 222 3.31 -0.94 -5.68
C PRO A 222 4.52 -0.29 -5.01
N LYS A 223 5.69 -0.85 -5.26
CA LYS A 223 7.01 -0.34 -4.92
C LYS A 223 7.76 -0.14 -6.22
N ILE A 224 8.07 1.12 -6.53
CA ILE A 224 8.80 1.50 -7.75
C ILE A 224 10.19 1.92 -7.32
N SER A 225 11.20 1.20 -7.78
CA SER A 225 12.59 1.58 -7.53
C SER A 225 13.06 2.57 -8.58
N ASN A 226 12.95 3.87 -8.28
CA ASN A 226 13.72 4.88 -9.00
C ASN A 226 15.18 4.76 -8.56
N ARG A 227 16.11 4.62 -9.52
CA ARG A 227 17.56 4.44 -9.28
C ARG A 227 18.25 5.64 -8.59
N LYS A 228 17.52 6.55 -7.96
CA LYS A 228 18.02 7.76 -7.31
C LYS A 228 17.23 8.04 -6.03
N LEU A 229 17.59 7.32 -4.96
CA LEU A 229 17.47 7.79 -3.59
C LEU A 229 18.89 7.82 -3.00
#